data_AF-A0A2L1UTD3-F1
#
_entry.id   AF-A0A2L1UTD3-F1
#
_cell.length_a   1.000
_cell.length_b   1.000
_cell.length_c   1.000
_cell.angle_alpha   90.00
_cell.angle_beta   90.00
_cell.angle_gamma   90.00
#
_symmetry.space_group_name_H-M   'P 1'
#
loop_
_entity.id
_entity.type
_entity.pdbx_description
1 polymer ?
#
loop_
_entity_poly.entity_id
_entity_poly.type
_entity_poly.pdbx_seq_one_letter_code
_entity_poly.pdbx_strand_id
1 'polypeptide(L)'
;MAHYKHQKGTIQDNALQALLHDPLFKQRIEKNQKGKGSYRRKEKNGKGSYLEGSVECLIEYSTLPFKNSKQKQLSFLLQSRCLLLFQQITNFCQ
;
A
#
# COMPACT_ATOMS: atom_id res chain seq x y z
N MET A 1 -29.07 -6.34 20.00
CA MET A 1 -27.84 -6.47 19.19
C MET A 1 -27.50 -7.95 19.09
N ALA A 2 -27.00 -8.42 17.94
CA ALA A 2 -26.62 -9.83 17.77
C ALA A 2 -25.20 -10.09 18.32
N HIS A 3 -24.98 -11.26 18.92
CA HIS A 3 -23.67 -11.66 19.46
C HIS A 3 -22.85 -12.44 18.44
N TYR A 4 -21.54 -12.18 18.39
CA TYR A 4 -20.58 -12.93 17.56
C TYR A 4 -20.26 -14.29 18.19
N LYS A 5 -20.23 -15.35 17.38
CA LYS A 5 -19.88 -16.73 17.81
C LYS A 5 -18.42 -17.04 17.45
N HIS A 6 -17.56 -17.12 18.46
CA HIS A 6 -16.13 -17.43 18.31
C HIS A 6 -15.86 -18.95 18.24
N GLN A 7 -14.68 -19.34 17.75
CA GLN A 7 -14.32 -20.76 17.52
C GLN A 7 -13.53 -21.41 18.65
N LYS A 8 -13.12 -20.65 19.68
CA LYS A 8 -12.24 -21.11 20.77
C LYS A 8 -12.88 -22.06 21.79
N GLY A 9 -14.15 -22.45 21.61
CA GLY A 9 -14.91 -23.22 22.61
C GLY A 9 -15.22 -22.39 23.86
N THR A 10 -15.36 -23.03 25.02
CA THR A 10 -15.58 -22.34 26.31
C THR A 10 -14.30 -21.65 26.75
N ILE A 11 -14.33 -20.32 26.88
CA ILE A 11 -13.18 -19.54 27.33
C ILE A 11 -13.16 -19.54 28.87
N GLN A 12 -12.04 -19.95 29.47
CA GLN A 12 -11.91 -20.10 30.92
C GLN A 12 -11.29 -18.85 31.56
N ASP A 13 -10.07 -18.46 31.13
CA ASP A 13 -9.30 -17.42 31.81
C ASP A 13 -9.52 -16.02 31.20
N ASN A 14 -9.06 -15.82 29.95
CA ASN A 14 -9.04 -14.50 29.32
C ASN A 14 -9.82 -14.47 27.99
N ALA A 15 -10.98 -13.81 28.02
CA ALA A 15 -11.84 -13.60 26.86
C ALA A 15 -11.17 -12.79 25.74
N LEU A 16 -10.48 -11.70 26.07
CA LEU A 16 -9.87 -10.82 25.07
C LEU A 16 -8.70 -11.49 24.35
N GLN A 17 -7.84 -12.18 25.10
CA GLN A 17 -6.71 -12.90 24.53
C GLN A 17 -7.19 -14.05 23.61
N ALA A 18 -8.22 -14.78 24.03
CA ALA A 18 -8.82 -15.82 23.20
C ALA A 18 -9.38 -15.25 21.89
N LEU A 19 -10.08 -14.11 21.97
CA LEU A 19 -10.62 -13.42 20.81
C LEU A 19 -9.53 -12.85 19.90
N LEU A 20 -8.45 -12.29 20.45
CA LEU A 20 -7.33 -11.75 19.68
C LEU A 20 -6.72 -12.80 18.73
N HIS A 21 -6.66 -14.06 19.17
CA HIS A 21 -6.19 -15.19 18.36
C HIS A 21 -7.29 -15.88 17.55
N ASP A 22 -8.52 -15.36 17.53
CA ASP A 22 -9.64 -15.84 16.71
C ASP A 22 -9.56 -15.24 15.28
N PRO A 23 -10.12 -15.90 14.24
CA PRO A 23 -10.08 -15.37 12.87
C PRO A 23 -10.76 -14.00 12.71
N LEU A 24 -11.58 -13.59 13.68
CA LEU A 24 -12.16 -12.26 13.75
C LEU A 24 -11.09 -11.16 13.66
N PHE A 25 -9.98 -11.33 14.39
CA PHE A 25 -8.90 -10.35 14.51
C PHE A 25 -7.63 -10.76 13.75
N LYS A 26 -7.81 -11.36 12.56
CA LYS A 26 -6.68 -11.66 11.68
C LYS A 26 -6.11 -10.41 11.01
N GLN A 27 -4.81 -10.44 10.73
CA GLN A 27 -4.16 -9.42 9.91
C GLN A 27 -4.84 -9.33 8.55
N ARG A 28 -5.26 -8.12 8.17
CA ARG A 28 -5.83 -7.83 6.86
C ARG A 28 -4.75 -7.23 5.99
N ILE A 29 -4.61 -7.78 4.78
CA ILE A 29 -3.69 -7.27 3.77
C ILE A 29 -4.54 -6.65 2.67
N GLU A 30 -4.34 -5.35 2.44
CA GLU A 30 -5.01 -4.65 1.36
C GLU A 30 -4.41 -5.05 0.01
N LYS A 31 -5.27 -5.22 -0.99
CA LYS A 31 -4.82 -5.49 -2.35
C LYS A 31 -4.36 -4.17 -2.98
N ASN A 32 -3.06 -4.09 -3.25
CA ASN A 32 -2.48 -2.98 -4.00
C ASN A 32 -3.08 -2.87 -5.41
N GLN A 33 -3.14 -1.63 -5.91
CA GLN A 33 -3.65 -1.35 -7.26
C GLN A 33 -2.54 -1.44 -8.32
N LYS A 34 -1.27 -1.27 -7.93
CA LYS A 34 -0.10 -1.31 -8.82
C LYS A 34 1.05 -2.12 -8.21
N GLY A 35 1.86 -2.75 -9.05
CA GLY A 35 3.07 -3.49 -8.67
C GLY A 35 2.85 -5.00 -8.54
N LYS A 36 3.63 -5.66 -7.68
CA LYS A 36 3.53 -7.12 -7.48
C LYS A 36 2.19 -7.49 -6.85
N GLY A 37 1.50 -8.47 -7.43
CA GLY A 37 0.21 -8.93 -6.92
C GLY A 37 -0.99 -8.05 -7.26
N SER A 38 -0.81 -6.98 -8.04
CA SER A 38 -1.90 -6.07 -8.40
C SER A 38 -2.68 -6.47 -9.66
N TYR A 39 -2.18 -7.44 -10.44
CA TYR A 39 -2.84 -7.89 -11.68
C TYR A 39 -4.21 -8.52 -11.41
N ARG A 40 -5.23 -8.08 -12.16
CA ARG A 40 -6.60 -8.59 -12.08
C ARG A 40 -7.05 -9.00 -13.48
N ARG A 41 -7.55 -10.23 -13.64
CA ARG A 41 -8.05 -10.75 -14.94
C ARG A 41 -9.26 -9.97 -15.45
N LYS A 42 -10.10 -9.49 -14.53
CA LYS A 42 -11.29 -8.68 -14.82
C LYS A 42 -11.24 -7.44 -13.93
N GLU A 43 -11.52 -6.29 -14.53
CA GLU A 43 -11.66 -5.04 -13.79
C GLU A 43 -13.01 -4.99 -13.06
N LYS A 44 -13.16 -4.05 -12.11
CA LYS A 44 -14.37 -3.91 -11.29
C LYS A 44 -15.60 -3.66 -12.17
N ASN A 45 -15.43 -2.79 -13.16
CA ASN A 45 -16.40 -2.60 -14.23
C ASN A 45 -15.82 -3.36 -15.41
N GLY A 46 -16.43 -4.50 -15.76
CA GLY A 46 -16.00 -5.26 -16.93
C GLY A 46 -16.06 -4.39 -18.19
N LYS A 47 -15.43 -4.83 -19.29
CA LYS A 47 -15.66 -4.21 -20.59
C LYS A 47 -17.18 -4.21 -20.80
N GLY A 48 -17.78 -3.02 -20.78
CA GLY A 48 -19.19 -2.86 -21.12
C GLY A 48 -19.41 -3.58 -22.44
N SER A 49 -20.47 -4.36 -22.53
CA SER A 49 -20.92 -4.88 -23.82
C SER A 49 -20.90 -3.69 -24.78
N TYR A 50 -20.01 -3.72 -25.78
CA TYR A 50 -20.10 -2.85 -26.93
C TYR A 50 -21.48 -3.13 -27.52
N LEU A 51 -22.46 -2.28 -27.23
CA LEU A 51 -23.64 -2.18 -28.08
C LEU A 51 -23.10 -1.56 -29.36
N GLU A 52 -23.19 -2.33 -30.44
CA GLU A 52 -22.72 -1.93 -31.75
C GLU A 52 -23.22 -0.53 -32.12
N GLY A 53 -22.29 0.36 -32.48
CA GLY A 53 -22.62 1.65 -33.06
C GLY A 53 -22.62 2.82 -32.08
N SER A 54 -21.44 3.30 -31.71
CA SER A 54 -21.09 4.72 -31.91
C SER A 54 -19.61 4.89 -31.59
N VAL A 55 -18.86 5.26 -32.63
CA VAL A 55 -17.53 5.84 -32.56
C VAL A 55 -17.45 6.92 -31.47
N GLU A 56 -16.30 6.95 -30.81
CA GLU A 56 -15.78 8.05 -30.00
C GLU A 56 -16.66 8.49 -28.82
N CYS A 57 -16.56 7.75 -27.71
CA CYS A 57 -16.91 8.29 -26.39
C CYS A 57 -15.64 8.53 -25.58
N LEU A 58 -15.03 9.67 -25.88
CA LEU A 58 -14.29 10.52 -24.96
C LEU A 58 -13.14 9.86 -24.17
N ILE A 59 -11.98 9.80 -24.83
CA ILE A 59 -10.66 9.81 -24.18
C ILE A 59 -10.37 11.25 -23.73
N GLU A 60 -11.27 11.87 -22.98
CA GLU A 60 -11.04 13.15 -22.32
C GLU A 60 -11.69 13.10 -20.94
N TYR A 61 -11.06 13.77 -19.96
CA TYR A 61 -11.34 13.69 -18.52
C TYR A 61 -10.76 12.48 -17.78
N SER A 62 -9.45 12.24 -17.92
CA SER A 62 -8.55 12.26 -16.75
C SER A 62 -7.09 12.02 -17.13
N THR A 63 -6.57 12.75 -18.12
CA THR A 63 -5.14 13.04 -18.19
C THR A 63 -4.80 14.11 -17.14
N LEU A 64 -4.97 13.75 -15.86
CA LEU A 64 -4.13 14.33 -14.83
C LEU A 64 -2.90 13.43 -14.74
N PRO A 65 -1.75 13.81 -15.31
CA PRO A 65 -0.52 13.16 -14.91
C PRO A 65 -0.39 13.41 -13.41
N PHE A 66 -0.48 12.36 -12.59
CA PHE A 66 -0.04 12.45 -11.20
C PHE A 66 1.46 12.75 -11.26
N LYS A 67 1.79 14.04 -11.22
CA LYS A 67 3.15 14.56 -11.09
C LYS A 67 3.64 14.09 -9.73
N ASN A 68 4.31 12.94 -9.68
CA ASN A 68 5.31 12.69 -8.63
C ASN A 68 6.54 13.55 -8.95
N SER A 69 6.36 14.88 -8.90
CA SER A 69 7.45 15.83 -8.94
C SER A 69 7.83 16.16 -7.51
N LYS A 70 9.03 15.68 -7.14
CA LYS A 70 9.87 16.12 -6.02
C LYS A 70 9.64 15.47 -4.66
N GLN A 71 10.28 14.31 -4.47
CA GLN A 71 11.36 14.20 -3.47
C GLN A 71 12.57 13.43 -4.03
N LYS A 72 13.02 13.76 -5.25
CA LYS A 72 14.41 13.56 -5.69
C LYS A 72 15.14 14.90 -5.57
N GLN A 73 15.27 15.38 -4.34
CA GLN A 73 16.27 16.40 -3.99
C GLN A 73 16.91 16.07 -2.63
N LEU A 74 16.22 15.31 -1.76
CA LEU A 74 16.76 14.87 -0.47
C LEU A 74 17.77 13.71 -0.55
N SER A 75 18.19 13.29 -1.75
CA SER A 75 19.23 12.25 -1.91
C SER A 75 20.58 12.78 -2.38
N PHE A 76 20.64 14.01 -2.93
CA PHE A 76 21.90 14.55 -3.45
C PHE A 76 22.66 15.39 -2.41
N LEU A 77 21.94 16.12 -1.54
CA LEU A 77 22.57 16.89 -0.44
C LEU A 77 22.98 16.01 0.75
N LEU A 78 22.40 14.80 0.88
CA LEU A 78 22.77 13.85 1.94
C LEU A 78 24.08 13.11 1.61
N GLN A 79 24.38 12.88 0.33
CA GLN A 79 25.66 12.27 -0.09
C GLN A 79 26.84 13.23 0.08
N SER A 80 26.68 14.53 -0.22
CA SER A 80 27.76 15.51 -0.03
C SER A 80 28.06 15.83 1.44
N ARG A 81 27.06 15.76 2.33
CA ARG A 81 27.27 15.93 3.79
C ARG A 81 27.97 14.75 4.45
N CYS A 82 27.75 13.52 3.99
CA CYS A 82 28.42 12.33 4.55
C CYS A 82 29.93 12.32 4.26
N LEU A 83 30.36 12.69 3.04
CA LEU A 83 31.80 12.68 2.68
C LEU A 83 32.62 13.71 3.48
N LEU A 84 32.03 14.86 3.82
CA LEU A 84 32.69 15.89 4.64
C LEU A 84 32.85 15.45 6.12
N LEU A 85 31.91 14.66 6.66
CA LEU A 85 32.03 14.10 8.01
C LEU A 85 33.12 13.02 8.08
N PHE A 86 33.32 12.22 7.03
CA PHE A 86 34.41 11.24 6.99
C PHE A 86 35.80 11.88 6.91
N GLN A 87 35.94 13.03 6.23
CA GLN A 87 37.20 13.79 6.23
C GLN A 87 37.50 14.47 7.58
N GLN A 88 36.49 14.82 8.38
CA GLN A 88 36.71 15.41 9.70
C GLN A 88 37.20 14.38 10.74
N ILE A 89 36.81 13.11 10.63
CA ILE A 89 37.21 12.05 11.56
C ILE A 89 38.66 11.60 11.32
N THR A 90 39.14 11.56 10.07
CA THR A 90 40.51 11.12 9.75
C THR A 90 41.59 12.13 10.14
N ASN A 91 41.24 13.42 10.27
CA ASN A 91 42.18 14.48 10.69
C ASN A 91 42.29 14.62 12.23
N PHE A 92 41.59 13.78 13.01
CA PHE A 92 41.68 13.74 14.47
C PHE A 92 42.61 12.62 14.98
N CYS A 93 43.14 11.77 14.09
CA CYS A 93 44.06 10.67 14.41
C CYS A 93 45.51 10.92 13.97
N GLN A 94 45.94 12.18 13.89
CA GLN A 94 47.34 12.60 13.95
C GLN A 94 47.51 13.55 15.14
#